data_AF-A0A932CVL4-F1
#
_entry.id   AF-A0A932CVL4-F1
#
_cell.length_a   1.000
_cell.length_b   1.000
_cell.length_c   1.000
_cell.angle_alpha   90.00
_cell.angle_beta   90.00
_cell.angle_gamma   90.00
#
_symmetry.space_group_name_H-M   'P 1'
#
loop_
_entity.id
_entity.type
_entity.pdbx_description
1 polymer ?
#
loop_
_entity_poly.entity_id
_entity_poly.type
_entity_poly.pdbx_seq_one_letter_code
_entity_poly.pdbx_strand_id
1 'polypeptide(L)'
;MPRSTLGGEVEVRLHGRGGQGTVVASLVLARAAMIEGKSVQAFPEFGVERRGAPVTAFLRVGPEKIRVRSKVYRPDHVLVLDRQLIPLVELPADHGGWFVANTPSEPAGLSSLPASWRPATIDATRLARAHGLGSGALPVVNCPMAAAFARITGIVGLDALLQAIRETVPQKPDANAAAAQEAWGTVAAAPTWEQDALQRAFGGS
;
A
#
# COMPACT_ATOMS: atom_id res chain seq x y z
N MET A 1 15.83 -4.40 -9.65
CA MET A 1 15.11 -3.61 -8.63
C MET A 1 14.68 -2.28 -9.26
N PRO A 2 13.50 -1.72 -8.93
CA PRO A 2 13.21 -0.35 -9.31
C PRO A 2 14.27 0.56 -8.67
N ARG A 3 14.86 1.44 -9.47
CA ARG A 3 15.91 2.37 -9.03
C ARG A 3 15.28 3.37 -8.06
N SER A 4 15.79 3.41 -6.82
CA SER A 4 15.53 4.51 -5.90
C SER A 4 15.90 5.82 -6.58
N THR A 5 15.19 6.89 -6.25
CA THR A 5 15.58 8.25 -6.63
C THR A 5 16.99 8.56 -6.11
N LEU A 6 17.57 9.69 -6.56
CA LEU A 6 18.96 10.11 -6.36
C LEU A 6 19.47 10.11 -4.88
N GLY A 7 18.63 9.83 -3.88
CA GLY A 7 18.96 9.74 -2.46
C GLY A 7 18.74 8.37 -1.79
N GLY A 8 18.35 7.32 -2.53
CA GLY A 8 18.15 5.99 -1.94
C GLY A 8 16.80 5.79 -1.23
N GLU A 9 15.93 6.81 -1.18
CA GLU A 9 14.58 6.66 -0.64
C GLU A 9 13.61 5.96 -1.60
N VAL A 10 12.65 5.26 -1.00
CA VAL A 10 11.47 4.70 -1.67
C VAL A 10 10.33 5.70 -1.51
N GLU A 11 9.72 6.09 -2.64
CA GLU A 11 8.55 6.96 -2.67
C GLU A 11 7.26 6.17 -2.92
N VAL A 12 6.27 6.36 -2.06
CA VAL A 12 4.98 5.67 -2.09
C VAL A 12 3.86 6.68 -2.18
N ARG A 13 2.89 6.41 -3.06
CA ARG A 13 1.66 7.19 -3.16
C ARG A 13 0.45 6.32 -2.79
N LEU A 14 -0.28 6.75 -1.77
CA LEU A 14 -1.46 6.10 -1.25
C LEU A 14 -2.71 6.81 -1.75
N HIS A 15 -3.72 6.05 -2.17
CA HIS A 15 -5.01 6.55 -2.65
C HIS A 15 -6.13 5.88 -1.88
N GLY A 16 -7.11 6.64 -1.41
CA GLY A 16 -8.32 6.11 -0.80
C GLY A 16 -9.37 7.19 -0.64
N ARG A 17 -10.36 6.98 0.23
CA ARG A 17 -11.42 7.96 0.48
C ARG A 17 -11.45 8.43 1.93
N GLY A 18 -11.95 9.64 2.14
CA GLY A 18 -12.18 10.18 3.48
C GLY A 18 -12.98 9.20 4.35
N GLY A 19 -12.38 8.76 5.44
CA GLY A 19 -12.95 7.78 6.39
C GLY A 19 -12.48 6.32 6.22
N GLN A 20 -11.72 5.97 5.18
CA GLN A 20 -11.08 4.63 5.05
C GLN A 20 -9.73 4.52 5.76
N GLY A 21 -9.18 5.64 6.23
CA GLY A 21 -7.92 5.68 6.97
C GLY A 21 -6.66 5.76 6.10
N THR A 22 -6.72 6.31 4.88
CA THR A 22 -5.55 6.49 3.99
C THR A 22 -4.37 7.18 4.66
N VAL A 23 -4.64 8.29 5.37
CA VAL A 23 -3.62 9.04 6.12
C VAL A 23 -3.08 8.21 7.28
N VAL A 24 -3.95 7.47 7.96
CA VAL A 24 -3.51 6.58 9.06
C VAL A 24 -2.64 5.45 8.52
N ALA A 25 -2.92 4.90 7.33
CA ALA A 25 -2.08 3.89 6.70
C ALA A 25 -0.66 4.42 6.43
N SER A 26 -0.52 5.65 5.90
CA SER A 26 0.80 6.23 5.67
C SER A 26 1.55 6.50 6.99
N LEU A 27 0.84 6.94 8.03
CA LEU A 27 1.41 7.15 9.36
C LEU A 27 1.85 5.85 10.03
N VAL A 28 1.06 4.77 9.92
CA VAL A 28 1.42 3.43 10.43
C VAL A 28 2.67 2.92 9.74
N LEU A 29 2.74 3.00 8.40
CA LEU A 29 3.94 2.59 7.64
C LEU A 29 5.16 3.44 8.00
N ALA A 30 4.99 4.77 8.15
CA ALA A 30 6.05 5.65 8.58
C ALA A 30 6.55 5.30 9.99
N ARG A 31 5.63 5.05 10.94
CA ARG A 31 5.97 4.68 12.30
C ARG A 31 6.70 3.33 12.35
N ALA A 32 6.24 2.34 11.58
CA ALA A 32 6.92 1.06 11.45
C ALA A 32 8.35 1.21 10.91
N ALA A 33 8.53 2.04 9.88
CA ALA A 33 9.86 2.32 9.33
C ALA A 33 10.76 3.05 10.33
N MET A 34 10.21 3.97 11.14
CA MET A 34 10.96 4.62 12.23
C MET A 34 11.38 3.63 13.32
N ILE A 35 10.52 2.66 13.68
CA ILE A 35 10.86 1.60 14.64
C ILE A 35 12.08 0.79 14.13
N GLU A 36 12.19 0.62 12.82
CA GLU A 36 13.34 -0.03 12.16
C GLU A 36 14.53 0.91 11.89
N GLY A 37 14.53 2.12 12.45
CA GLY A 37 15.64 3.07 12.34
C GLY A 37 15.75 3.78 10.98
N LYS A 38 14.71 3.72 10.13
CA LYS A 38 14.69 4.40 8.82
C LYS A 38 14.23 5.86 8.98
N SER A 39 14.71 6.71 8.07
CA SER A 39 14.21 8.08 7.93
C SER A 39 12.91 8.09 7.15
N VAL A 40 11.93 8.88 7.60
CA VAL A 40 10.59 8.91 7.00
C VAL A 40 10.07 10.32 6.76
N GLN A 41 9.20 10.46 5.78
CA GLN A 41 8.36 11.63 5.58
C GLN A 41 7.00 11.16 5.11
N ALA A 42 5.94 11.51 5.84
CA ALA A 42 4.56 11.19 5.46
C ALA A 42 3.68 12.43 5.59
N PHE A 43 2.87 12.71 4.57
CA PHE A 43 1.94 13.84 4.60
C PHE A 43 0.78 13.60 3.63
N PRO A 44 -0.42 14.10 3.95
CA PRO A 44 -1.58 14.01 3.07
C PRO A 44 -1.59 15.12 2.00
N GLU A 45 -2.34 14.88 0.93
CA GLU A 45 -2.86 15.89 0.04
C GLU A 45 -4.38 15.85 0.11
N PHE A 46 -4.95 17.00 0.47
CA PHE A 46 -6.38 17.19 0.57
C PHE A 46 -6.85 18.04 -0.62
N GLY A 47 -7.85 17.55 -1.35
CA GLY A 47 -8.60 18.36 -2.32
C GLY A 47 -9.62 19.26 -1.61
N VAL A 48 -10.73 19.56 -2.29
CA VAL A 48 -11.90 20.20 -1.66
C VAL A 48 -12.57 19.17 -0.74
N GLU A 49 -12.18 19.14 0.54
CA GLU A 49 -12.53 18.06 1.47
C GLU A 49 -14.03 17.96 1.77
N ARG A 50 -14.55 16.73 1.64
CA ARG A 50 -15.83 16.25 2.19
C ARG A 50 -15.67 14.77 2.50
N ARG A 51 -16.49 14.21 3.41
CA ARG A 51 -16.49 12.76 3.68
C ARG A 51 -16.69 11.98 2.37
N GLY A 52 -15.95 10.90 2.18
CA GLY A 52 -15.99 10.10 0.95
C GLY A 52 -15.34 10.77 -0.27
N ALA A 53 -14.73 11.96 -0.16
CA ALA A 53 -13.89 12.48 -1.24
C ALA A 53 -12.60 11.64 -1.39
N PRO A 54 -12.02 11.56 -2.60
CA PRO A 54 -10.68 11.01 -2.80
C PRO A 54 -9.65 11.72 -1.91
N VAL A 55 -8.75 10.92 -1.33
CA VAL A 55 -7.64 11.36 -0.49
C VAL A 55 -6.38 10.71 -1.01
N THR A 56 -5.37 11.54 -1.25
CA THR A 56 -4.03 11.08 -1.57
C THR A 56 -3.13 11.29 -0.36
N ALA A 57 -2.26 10.34 -0.06
CA ALA A 57 -1.20 10.54 0.92
C ALA A 57 0.14 10.10 0.33
N PHE A 58 1.20 10.71 0.81
CA PHE A 58 2.56 10.43 0.37
C PHE A 58 3.36 9.88 1.52
N LEU A 59 4.24 8.93 1.20
CA LEU A 59 5.20 8.35 2.12
C LEU A 59 6.56 8.25 1.41
N ARG A 60 7.60 8.67 2.10
CA ARG A 60 9.00 8.43 1.73
C ARG A 60 9.68 7.69 2.85
N VAL A 61 10.48 6.69 2.50
CA VAL A 61 11.27 5.90 3.46
C VAL A 61 12.67 5.73 2.89
N GLY A 62 13.69 6.11 3.65
CA GLY A 62 15.08 6.00 3.20
C GLY A 62 16.07 5.76 4.34
N PRO A 63 17.31 5.38 4.01
CA PRO A 63 18.38 5.19 5.00
C PRO A 63 18.86 6.52 5.60
N GLU A 64 18.71 7.62 4.85
CA GLU A 64 19.19 8.95 5.24
C GLU A 64 18.05 9.97 5.34
N LYS A 65 18.37 11.13 5.91
CA LYS A 65 17.42 12.24 6.08
C LYS A 65 16.79 12.66 4.74
N ILE A 66 15.48 12.55 4.67
CA ILE A 66 14.69 12.98 3.51
C ILE A 66 14.66 14.50 3.44
N ARG A 67 15.25 15.06 2.38
CA ARG A 67 15.35 16.52 2.14
C ARG A 67 14.25 17.05 1.20
N VAL A 68 13.69 16.18 0.35
CA VAL A 68 12.64 16.53 -0.61
C VAL A 68 11.38 16.99 0.13
N ARG A 69 10.76 18.09 -0.32
CA ARG A 69 9.55 18.69 0.25
C ARG A 69 8.51 19.00 -0.83
N SER A 70 8.19 17.99 -1.64
CA SER A 70 7.21 18.07 -2.73
C SER A 70 6.33 16.83 -2.74
N LYS A 71 5.22 16.87 -3.49
CA LYS A 71 4.40 15.68 -3.77
C LYS A 71 5.22 14.57 -4.43
N VAL A 72 4.73 13.34 -4.36
CA VAL A 72 5.31 12.20 -5.10
C VAL A 72 4.65 12.15 -6.47
N TYR A 73 5.36 12.64 -7.49
CA TYR A 73 4.89 12.62 -8.87
C TYR A 73 5.22 11.32 -9.59
N ARG A 74 6.34 10.68 -9.23
CA ARG A 74 6.83 9.43 -9.83
C ARG A 74 7.07 8.38 -8.73
N PRO A 75 6.01 7.78 -8.17
CA PRO A 75 6.14 6.83 -7.07
C PRO A 75 6.83 5.53 -7.52
N ASP A 76 7.62 4.94 -6.63
CA ASP A 76 8.12 3.57 -6.79
C ASP A 76 7.01 2.55 -6.57
N HIS A 77 6.10 2.83 -5.62
CA HIS A 77 4.99 1.96 -5.28
C HIS A 77 3.70 2.74 -5.07
N VAL A 78 2.58 2.08 -5.34
CA VAL A 78 1.23 2.63 -5.18
C VAL A 78 0.38 1.69 -4.34
N LEU A 79 -0.35 2.29 -3.40
CA LEU A 79 -1.29 1.60 -2.53
C LEU A 79 -2.68 2.20 -2.70
N VAL A 80 -3.67 1.41 -3.10
CA VAL A 80 -5.04 1.87 -3.37
C VAL A 80 -6.01 1.18 -2.41
N LEU A 81 -6.58 1.95 -1.48
CA LEU A 81 -7.52 1.47 -0.45
C LEU A 81 -8.96 1.35 -0.96
N ASP A 82 -9.28 2.00 -2.08
CA ASP A 82 -10.62 2.00 -2.68
C ASP A 82 -10.59 1.50 -4.12
N ARG A 83 -11.33 0.42 -4.39
CA ARG A 83 -11.41 -0.18 -5.73
C ARG A 83 -11.86 0.82 -6.81
N GLN A 84 -12.76 1.75 -6.49
CA GLN A 84 -13.27 2.72 -7.47
C GLN A 84 -12.22 3.75 -7.90
N LEU A 85 -11.13 3.91 -7.13
CA LEU A 85 -10.04 4.79 -7.49
C LEU A 85 -9.01 4.14 -8.42
N ILE A 86 -8.96 2.80 -8.50
CA ILE A 86 -8.03 2.07 -9.38
C ILE A 86 -7.97 2.64 -10.80
N PRO A 87 -9.09 2.83 -11.54
CA PRO A 87 -9.04 3.36 -12.90
C PRO A 87 -8.66 4.85 -12.99
N LEU A 88 -8.64 5.57 -11.86
CA LEU A 88 -8.32 7.00 -11.79
C LEU A 88 -6.85 7.26 -11.41
N VAL A 89 -6.10 6.23 -11.01
CA VAL A 89 -4.70 6.39 -10.64
C VAL A 89 -3.83 6.43 -11.90
N GLU A 90 -3.26 7.59 -12.18
CA GLU A 90 -2.28 7.77 -13.26
C GLU A 90 -0.92 7.18 -12.88
N LEU A 91 -0.38 6.31 -13.74
CA LEU A 91 0.88 5.62 -13.50
C LEU A 91 1.89 5.94 -14.62
N PRO A 92 3.15 6.27 -14.30
CA PRO A 92 4.19 6.39 -15.31
C PRO A 92 4.45 5.03 -15.98
N ALA A 93 4.54 5.02 -17.31
CA ALA A 93 4.79 3.80 -18.07
C ALA A 93 6.26 3.33 -18.03
N ASP A 94 7.19 4.27 -17.77
CA ASP A 94 8.64 4.06 -17.78
C ASP A 94 9.24 3.83 -16.39
N HIS A 95 8.43 3.94 -15.33
CA HIS A 95 8.83 3.73 -13.94
C HIS A 95 7.73 2.98 -13.21
N GLY A 96 8.08 2.01 -12.37
CA GLY A 96 7.07 1.25 -11.66
C GLY A 96 7.63 0.20 -10.71
N GLY A 97 6.77 -0.20 -9.78
CA GLY A 97 7.03 -1.23 -8.80
C GLY A 97 5.74 -1.94 -8.48
N TRP A 98 5.38 -2.02 -7.20
CA TRP A 98 4.15 -2.67 -6.79
C TRP A 98 2.95 -1.72 -6.85
N PHE A 99 1.86 -2.20 -7.45
CA PHE A 99 0.54 -1.61 -7.37
C PHE A 99 -0.34 -2.52 -6.50
N VAL A 100 -0.54 -2.14 -5.24
CA VAL A 100 -1.29 -2.94 -4.26
C VAL A 100 -2.69 -2.37 -4.12
N ALA A 101 -3.72 -3.15 -4.40
CA ALA A 101 -5.11 -2.67 -4.44
C ALA A 101 -6.06 -3.47 -3.55
N ASN A 102 -6.95 -2.74 -2.86
CA ASN A 102 -8.10 -3.32 -2.17
C ASN A 102 -9.15 -3.74 -3.20
N THR A 103 -9.21 -5.03 -3.51
CA THR A 103 -10.20 -5.60 -4.41
C THR A 103 -10.31 -7.11 -4.16
N PRO A 104 -11.53 -7.70 -4.25
CA PRO A 104 -11.69 -9.15 -4.22
C PRO A 104 -11.20 -9.83 -5.51
N SER A 105 -10.85 -9.05 -6.55
CA SER A 105 -10.36 -9.58 -7.82
C SER A 105 -8.92 -10.08 -7.69
N GLU A 106 -8.58 -11.11 -8.46
CA GLU A 106 -7.20 -11.58 -8.58
C GLU A 106 -6.30 -10.52 -9.24
N PRO A 107 -4.98 -10.54 -9.00
CA PRO A 107 -4.04 -9.59 -9.59
C PRO A 107 -4.09 -9.54 -11.12
N ALA A 108 -4.36 -10.67 -11.79
CA ALA A 108 -4.51 -10.75 -13.24
C ALA A 108 -5.68 -9.90 -13.78
N GLY A 109 -6.67 -9.58 -12.92
CA GLY A 109 -7.77 -8.67 -13.24
C GLY A 109 -7.36 -7.19 -13.34
N LEU A 110 -6.12 -6.83 -13.00
CA LEU A 110 -5.55 -5.49 -13.17
C LEU A 110 -4.68 -5.39 -14.43
N SER A 111 -5.14 -5.96 -15.54
CA SER A 111 -4.38 -6.07 -16.80
C SER A 111 -4.17 -4.74 -17.53
N SER A 112 -4.88 -3.68 -17.14
CA SER A 112 -4.74 -2.34 -17.73
C SER A 112 -3.56 -1.54 -17.17
N LEU A 113 -2.82 -2.06 -16.19
CA LEU A 113 -1.64 -1.39 -15.65
C LEU A 113 -0.50 -1.38 -16.68
N PRO A 114 0.36 -0.35 -16.70
CA PRO A 114 1.56 -0.38 -17.53
C PRO A 114 2.47 -1.56 -17.12
N ALA A 115 3.20 -2.12 -18.09
CA ALA A 115 4.06 -3.29 -17.86
C ALA A 115 5.16 -3.10 -16.79
N SER A 116 5.52 -1.85 -16.46
CA SER A 116 6.44 -1.52 -15.38
C SER A 116 5.84 -1.74 -13.97
N TRP A 117 4.53 -1.93 -13.85
CA TRP A 117 3.81 -2.10 -12.60
C TRP A 117 3.38 -3.54 -12.38
N ARG A 118 3.64 -4.03 -11.17
CA ARG A 118 3.29 -5.39 -10.73
C ARG A 118 2.03 -5.33 -9.85
N PRO A 119 0.92 -5.95 -10.28
CA PRO A 119 -0.30 -5.94 -9.47
C PRO A 119 -0.18 -6.89 -8.28
N ALA A 120 -0.69 -6.42 -7.14
CA ALA A 120 -1.02 -7.23 -5.98
C ALA A 120 -2.40 -6.81 -5.45
N THR A 121 -3.18 -7.77 -4.98
CA THR A 121 -4.55 -7.54 -4.53
C THR A 121 -4.83 -8.20 -3.19
N ILE A 122 -5.78 -7.61 -2.48
CA ILE A 122 -6.32 -8.15 -1.23
C ILE A 122 -7.76 -7.67 -1.03
N ASP A 123 -8.62 -8.53 -0.49
CA ASP A 123 -9.95 -8.12 -0.03
C ASP A 123 -9.88 -7.59 1.41
N ALA A 124 -9.27 -6.42 1.57
CA ALA A 124 -9.17 -5.76 2.87
C ALA A 124 -10.54 -5.32 3.40
N THR A 125 -11.53 -5.15 2.52
CA THR A 125 -12.92 -4.87 2.90
C THR A 125 -13.53 -6.03 3.66
N ARG A 126 -13.38 -7.27 3.16
CA ARG A 126 -13.82 -8.47 3.87
C ARG A 126 -13.12 -8.61 5.21
N LEU A 127 -11.81 -8.38 5.27
CA LEU A 127 -11.03 -8.44 6.51
C LEU A 127 -11.52 -7.40 7.54
N ALA A 128 -11.68 -6.14 7.11
CA ALA A 128 -12.20 -5.09 7.99
C ALA A 128 -13.58 -5.47 8.57
N ARG A 129 -14.48 -6.05 7.76
CA ARG A 129 -15.80 -6.51 8.23
C ARG A 129 -15.69 -7.65 9.22
N ALA A 130 -14.89 -8.67 8.93
CA ALA A 130 -14.69 -9.83 9.80
C ALA A 130 -14.13 -9.44 11.19
N HIS A 131 -13.28 -8.41 11.23
CA HIS A 131 -12.67 -7.89 12.46
C HIS A 131 -13.44 -6.70 13.08
N GLY A 132 -14.60 -6.34 12.53
CA GLY A 132 -15.46 -5.27 13.06
C GLY A 132 -14.81 -3.87 13.00
N LEU A 133 -14.03 -3.58 11.97
CA LEU A 133 -13.30 -2.33 11.76
C LEU A 133 -14.11 -1.36 10.89
N GLY A 134 -14.48 -0.21 11.47
CA GLY A 134 -15.36 0.76 10.84
C GLY A 134 -16.85 0.39 11.00
N SER A 135 -17.69 0.93 10.13
CA SER A 135 -19.12 0.63 10.10
C SER A 135 -19.47 -0.25 8.90
N GLY A 136 -20.68 -0.82 8.89
CA GLY A 136 -21.15 -1.61 7.75
C GLY A 136 -21.14 -0.84 6.42
N ALA A 137 -21.40 0.47 6.46
CA ALA A 137 -21.38 1.35 5.29
C ALA A 137 -19.98 1.86 4.95
N LEU A 138 -19.07 1.95 5.93
CA LEU A 138 -17.73 2.49 5.75
C LEU A 138 -16.70 1.62 6.50
N PRO A 139 -16.26 0.51 5.88
CA PRO A 139 -15.21 -0.31 6.44
C PRO A 139 -13.88 0.45 6.47
N VAL A 140 -13.15 0.33 7.57
CA VAL A 140 -11.84 0.94 7.76
C VAL A 140 -10.77 -0.10 7.41
N VAL A 141 -10.13 0.08 6.26
CA VAL A 141 -9.28 -0.94 5.61
C VAL A 141 -7.77 -0.65 5.73
N ASN A 142 -7.39 0.47 6.32
CA ASN A 142 -6.03 0.98 6.42
C ASN A 142 -5.00 -0.05 6.93
N CYS A 143 -5.26 -0.73 8.06
CA CYS A 143 -4.28 -1.64 8.67
C CYS A 143 -4.07 -2.93 7.87
N PRO A 144 -5.13 -3.63 7.42
CA PRO A 144 -4.98 -4.73 6.45
C PRO A 144 -4.22 -4.31 5.19
N MET A 145 -4.53 -3.15 4.63
CA MET A 145 -3.85 -2.64 3.42
C MET A 145 -2.37 -2.31 3.67
N ALA A 146 -2.04 -1.70 4.81
CA ALA A 146 -0.67 -1.42 5.21
C ALA A 146 0.15 -2.72 5.36
N ALA A 147 -0.46 -3.77 5.92
CA ALA A 147 0.18 -5.09 6.05
C ALA A 147 0.41 -5.79 4.72
N ALA A 148 -0.59 -5.82 3.85
CA ALA A 148 -0.44 -6.33 2.49
C ALA A 148 0.67 -5.60 1.73
N PHE A 149 0.71 -4.27 1.83
CA PHE A 149 1.74 -3.45 1.21
C PHE A 149 3.15 -3.75 1.75
N ALA A 150 3.29 -3.78 3.07
CA ALA A 150 4.57 -4.06 3.73
C ALA A 150 5.09 -5.46 3.37
N ARG A 151 4.22 -6.47 3.35
CA ARG A 151 4.57 -7.84 2.94
C ARG A 151 5.13 -7.90 1.52
N ILE A 152 4.46 -7.25 0.56
CA ILE A 152 4.80 -7.33 -0.86
C ILE A 152 6.06 -6.51 -1.19
N THR A 153 6.22 -5.36 -0.55
CA THR A 153 7.34 -4.45 -0.83
C THR A 153 8.59 -4.75 -0.01
N GLY A 154 8.44 -5.38 1.15
CA GLY A 154 9.53 -5.54 2.12
C GLY A 154 9.98 -4.22 2.76
N ILE A 155 9.19 -3.15 2.62
CA ILE A 155 9.58 -1.82 3.12
C ILE A 155 9.73 -1.79 4.65
N VAL A 156 8.97 -2.61 5.36
CA VAL A 156 9.03 -2.85 6.81
C VAL A 156 8.64 -4.29 7.13
N GLY A 157 9.11 -4.82 8.25
CA GLY A 157 8.76 -6.11 8.79
C GLY A 157 7.43 -6.12 9.55
N LEU A 158 6.88 -7.32 9.74
CA LEU A 158 5.58 -7.52 10.40
C LEU A 158 5.58 -7.03 11.85
N ASP A 159 6.61 -7.36 12.63
CA ASP A 159 6.65 -7.03 14.06
C ASP A 159 6.60 -5.51 14.29
N ALA A 160 7.44 -4.77 13.55
CA ALA A 160 7.45 -3.31 13.56
C ALA A 160 6.11 -2.72 13.10
N LEU A 161 5.47 -3.34 12.10
CA LEU A 161 4.15 -2.92 11.63
C LEU A 161 3.06 -3.13 12.70
N LEU A 162 3.00 -4.29 13.34
CA LEU A 162 2.03 -4.59 14.38
C LEU A 162 2.20 -3.68 15.61
N GLN A 163 3.46 -3.40 15.97
CA GLN A 163 3.77 -2.43 17.01
C GLN A 163 3.28 -1.03 16.60
N ALA A 164 3.61 -0.57 15.39
CA ALA A 164 3.17 0.72 14.88
C ALA A 164 1.65 0.88 14.85
N ILE A 165 0.91 -0.18 14.48
CA ILE A 165 -0.56 -0.19 14.52
C ILE A 165 -1.06 0.07 15.94
N ARG A 166 -0.53 -0.65 16.94
CA ARG A 166 -0.96 -0.49 18.34
C ARG A 166 -0.64 0.89 18.90
N GLU A 167 0.46 1.51 18.47
CA GLU A 167 0.88 2.84 18.92
C GLU A 167 0.14 3.99 18.20
N THR A 168 -0.25 3.80 16.93
CA THR A 168 -0.74 4.88 16.06
C THR A 168 -2.27 4.89 15.92
N VAL A 169 -2.91 3.72 15.99
CA VAL A 169 -4.34 3.56 15.70
C VAL A 169 -5.16 3.73 16.98
N PRO A 170 -6.01 4.77 17.09
CA PRO A 170 -6.70 5.08 18.34
C PRO A 170 -7.88 4.13 18.63
N GLN A 171 -8.49 3.56 17.60
CA GLN A 171 -9.70 2.75 17.73
C GLN A 171 -9.41 1.28 17.44
N LYS A 172 -9.73 0.41 18.40
CA LYS A 172 -9.56 -1.04 18.30
C LYS A 172 -8.14 -1.44 17.81
N PRO A 173 -7.06 -0.99 18.46
CA PRO A 173 -5.70 -1.25 18.01
C PRO A 173 -5.40 -2.75 17.85
N ASP A 174 -5.85 -3.60 18.78
CA ASP A 174 -5.61 -5.04 18.69
C ASP A 174 -6.40 -5.73 17.57
N ALA A 175 -7.65 -5.31 17.32
CA ALA A 175 -8.42 -5.84 16.19
C ALA A 175 -7.81 -5.39 14.84
N ASN A 176 -7.28 -4.17 14.78
CA ASN A 176 -6.54 -3.69 13.61
C ASN A 176 -5.25 -4.50 13.40
N ALA A 177 -4.52 -4.80 14.48
CA ALA A 177 -3.32 -5.63 14.43
C ALA A 177 -3.64 -7.08 13.99
N ALA A 178 -4.74 -7.67 14.48
CA ALA A 178 -5.20 -8.98 14.05
C ALA A 178 -5.60 -9.02 12.57
N ALA A 179 -6.35 -8.02 12.10
CA ALA A 179 -6.72 -7.92 10.68
C ALA A 179 -5.49 -7.70 9.78
N ALA A 180 -4.50 -6.94 10.25
CA ALA A 180 -3.21 -6.77 9.58
C ALA A 180 -2.41 -8.08 9.51
N GLN A 181 -2.37 -8.86 10.60
CA GLN A 181 -1.73 -10.17 10.63
C GLN A 181 -2.35 -11.13 9.60
N GLU A 182 -3.69 -11.19 9.52
CA GLU A 182 -4.38 -12.03 8.52
C GLU A 182 -4.09 -11.54 7.10
N ALA A 183 -4.09 -10.22 6.88
CA ALA A 183 -3.75 -9.64 5.58
C ALA A 183 -2.32 -9.97 5.12
N TRP A 184 -1.36 -9.97 6.05
CA TRP A 184 0.04 -10.31 5.77
C TRP A 184 0.18 -11.73 5.20
N GLY A 185 -0.66 -12.67 5.63
CA GLY A 185 -0.65 -14.06 5.16
C GLY A 185 -1.49 -14.32 3.90
N THR A 186 -2.32 -13.38 3.46
CA THR A 186 -3.35 -13.61 2.43
C THR A 186 -3.25 -12.71 1.19
N VAL A 187 -2.35 -11.71 1.19
CA VAL A 187 -2.12 -10.87 0.01
C VAL A 187 -1.67 -11.71 -1.20
N ALA A 188 -2.32 -11.49 -2.35
CA ALA A 188 -1.99 -12.14 -3.61
C ALA A 188 -1.19 -11.19 -4.51
N ALA A 189 -0.18 -11.71 -5.19
CA ALA A 189 0.59 -10.97 -6.19
C ALA A 189 0.57 -11.74 -7.52
N ALA A 190 0.59 -11.02 -8.64
CA ALA A 190 0.78 -11.67 -9.93
C ALA A 190 2.15 -12.38 -9.97
N PRO A 191 2.26 -13.52 -10.67
CA PRO A 191 3.55 -14.17 -10.90
C PRO A 191 4.54 -13.18 -11.49
N THR A 192 5.79 -13.24 -11.03
CA THR A 192 6.83 -12.37 -11.57
C THR A 192 7.12 -12.76 -13.02
N TRP A 193 7.54 -11.80 -13.83
CA TRP A 193 7.99 -12.04 -15.21
C TRP A 193 9.12 -13.08 -15.29
N GLU A 194 9.87 -13.32 -14.21
CA GLU A 194 10.84 -14.42 -14.09
C GLU A 194 10.16 -15.80 -14.11
N GLN A 195 9.03 -15.95 -13.43
CA GLN A 195 8.26 -17.19 -13.42
C GLN A 195 7.54 -17.43 -14.75
N ASP A 196 7.00 -16.37 -15.35
CA ASP A 196 6.39 -16.42 -16.70
C ASP A 196 7.44 -16.68 -17.79
N ALA A 197 8.64 -16.08 -17.69
CA ALA A 197 9.74 -16.32 -18.63
C ALA A 197 10.28 -17.74 -18.50
N LEU A 198 10.41 -18.27 -17.28
CA LEU A 198 10.79 -19.66 -17.04
C LEU A 198 9.70 -20.62 -17.53
N GLN A 199 8.41 -20.35 -17.29
CA GLN A 199 7.31 -21.16 -17.81
C GLN A 199 7.21 -21.10 -19.35
N ARG A 200 7.49 -19.95 -19.98
CA ARG A 200 7.54 -19.86 -21.46
C ARG A 200 8.78 -20.51 -22.05
N ALA A 201 9.92 -20.45 -21.37
CA ALA A 201 11.17 -21.08 -21.80
C ALA A 201 11.15 -22.61 -21.63
N PHE A 202 10.41 -23.13 -20.65
CA PHE A 202 10.41 -24.56 -20.29
C PHE A 202 9.04 -25.26 -20.38
N GLY A 203 7.97 -24.55 -20.77
CA GLY A 203 6.59 -25.07 -20.78
C GLY A 203 5.87 -24.99 -22.14
N GLY A 204 6.60 -24.79 -23.24
CA GLY A 204 6.06 -24.97 -24.58
C GLY A 204 6.22 -26.41 -25.05
N SER A 205 5.20 -27.24 -24.83
CA SER A 205 5.00 -28.52 -25.53
C SER A 205 4.03 -28.32 -26.70
#